data_AF-W6Q9F1-F1
#
_entry.id   AF-W6Q9F1-F1
#
_cell.length_a   1.000
_cell.length_b   1.000
_cell.length_c   1.000
_cell.angle_alpha   90.00
_cell.angle_beta   90.00
_cell.angle_gamma   90.00
#
_symmetry.space_group_name_H-M   'P 1'
#
loop_
_entity.id
_entity.type
_entity.pdbx_description
1 polymer ?
#
loop_
_entity_poly.entity_id
_entity_poly.type
_entity_poly.pdbx_seq_one_letter_code
_entity_poly.pdbx_strand_id
1 'polypeptide(L)'
;MEQIGEDLFGSAFNEWPILLRPIWVTMILVIGGIKLFYYFLLPAAAAIIILLLAVVIVGASVGFLVRGRQLSANEDQTKRKRDDDETRPWRRVQRRLEAGELK
;
A
#
# COMPACT_ATOMS: atom_id res chain seq x y z
N MET A 1 27.02 -26.13 37.75
CA MET A 1 26.71 -26.37 36.32
C MET A 1 26.88 -27.85 35.97
N GLU A 2 28.00 -28.49 36.31
CA GLU A 2 28.24 -29.91 36.01
C GLU A 2 27.30 -30.86 36.77
N GLN A 3 27.10 -30.68 38.07
CA GLN A 3 26.18 -31.50 38.89
C GLN A 3 24.73 -31.48 38.38
N ILE A 4 24.25 -30.30 37.98
CA ILE A 4 22.89 -30.11 37.43
C ILE A 4 22.76 -30.80 36.07
N GLY A 5 23.83 -30.79 35.26
CA GLY A 5 23.87 -31.48 33.97
C GLY A 5 23.91 -32.99 34.10
N GLU A 6 24.68 -33.52 35.06
CA GLU A 6 24.73 -34.96 35.37
C GLU A 6 23.40 -35.47 35.95
N ASP A 7 22.75 -34.71 36.83
CA ASP A 7 21.45 -35.09 37.39
C ASP A 7 20.32 -35.11 36.34
N LEU A 8 20.36 -34.21 35.33
CA LEU A 8 19.32 -34.10 34.31
C LEU A 8 19.56 -34.98 33.07
N PHE A 9 20.82 -35.22 32.70
CA PHE A 9 21.18 -35.90 31.45
C PHE A 9 22.03 -37.17 31.66
N GLY A 10 22.34 -37.52 32.91
CA GLY A 10 23.14 -38.70 33.29
C GLY A 10 24.64 -38.44 33.34
N SER A 11 25.39 -39.38 33.94
CA SER A 11 26.85 -39.30 34.12
C SER A 11 27.64 -39.15 32.81
N ALA A 12 27.04 -39.53 31.68
CA ALA A 12 27.62 -39.34 30.36
C ALA A 12 27.68 -37.86 29.94
N PHE A 13 26.96 -36.93 30.59
CA PHE A 13 26.89 -35.53 30.17
C PHE A 13 28.28 -34.84 30.08
N ASN A 14 29.21 -35.22 30.95
CA ASN A 14 30.55 -34.62 30.96
C ASN A 14 31.52 -35.28 29.97
N GLU A 15 31.24 -36.51 29.52
CA GLU A 15 32.07 -37.28 28.58
C GLU A 15 31.92 -36.79 27.14
N TRP A 16 30.82 -36.09 26.84
CA TRP A 16 30.55 -35.61 25.49
C TRP A 16 31.29 -34.30 25.21
N PRO A 17 31.82 -34.10 23.99
CA PRO A 17 32.43 -32.85 23.56
C PRO A 17 31.49 -31.67 23.85
N ILE A 18 32.03 -30.55 24.32
CA ILE A 18 31.24 -29.40 24.79
C ILE A 18 30.18 -28.95 23.76
N LEU A 19 30.52 -29.02 22.46
CA LEU A 19 29.60 -28.70 21.36
C LEU A 19 28.42 -29.67 21.18
N LEU A 20 28.58 -30.93 21.58
CA LEU A 20 27.53 -31.96 21.51
C LEU A 20 26.69 -32.03 22.78
N ARG A 21 27.04 -31.26 23.81
CA ARG A 21 26.23 -31.22 25.03
C ARG A 21 24.85 -30.64 24.69
N PRO A 22 23.76 -31.28 25.13
CA PRO A 22 22.39 -30.88 24.81
C PRO A 22 22.11 -29.39 25.03
N ILE A 23 22.66 -28.80 26.09
CA ILE A 23 22.49 -27.39 26.48
C ILE A 23 23.11 -26.44 25.44
N TRP A 24 24.29 -26.77 24.92
CA TRP A 24 24.97 -25.92 23.93
C TRP A 24 24.29 -26.00 22.56
N VAL A 25 23.86 -27.20 22.15
CA VAL A 25 23.13 -27.40 20.89
C VAL A 25 21.81 -26.62 20.90
N THR A 26 21.03 -26.75 21.98
CA THR A 26 19.78 -26.00 22.15
C THR A 26 20.00 -24.49 22.17
N MET A 27 21.04 -24.01 22.86
CA MET A 27 21.37 -22.59 22.89
C MET A 27 21.74 -22.05 21.50
N ILE A 28 22.55 -22.79 20.73
CA ILE A 28 22.90 -22.43 19.34
C ILE A 28 21.66 -22.42 18.46
N LEU A 29 20.76 -23.40 18.60
CA LEU A 29 19.54 -23.50 17.81
C LEU A 29 18.60 -22.31 18.08
N VAL A 30 18.46 -21.92 19.36
CA VAL A 30 17.66 -20.75 19.76
C VAL A 30 18.26 -19.46 19.21
N ILE A 31 19.57 -19.25 19.35
CA ILE A 31 20.24 -18.05 18.83
C ILE A 31 20.14 -17.98 17.30
N GLY A 32 20.32 -19.12 16.62
CA GLY A 32 20.17 -19.24 15.18
C GLY A 32 18.75 -18.92 14.72
N GLY A 33 17.74 -19.47 15.41
CA GLY A 33 16.33 -19.21 15.14
C GLY A 33 15.95 -17.74 15.33
N ILE A 34 16.41 -17.12 16.43
CA ILE A 34 16.18 -15.69 16.70
C ILE A 34 16.82 -14.83 15.60
N LYS A 35 18.05 -15.15 15.18
CA LYS A 35 18.69 -14.44 14.06
C LYS A 35 17.86 -14.59 12.78
N LEU A 36 17.41 -15.79 12.43
CA LEU A 36 16.61 -16.01 11.23
C LEU A 36 15.31 -15.18 11.26
N PHE A 37 14.67 -15.12 12.42
CA PHE A 37 13.45 -14.33 12.62
C PHE A 37 13.70 -12.82 12.41
N TYR A 38 14.72 -12.27 13.03
CA TYR A 38 15.02 -10.83 12.94
C TYR A 38 15.62 -10.41 11.60
N TYR A 39 16.45 -11.24 10.98
CA TYR A 39 17.13 -10.90 9.72
C TYR A 39 16.31 -11.25 8.47
N PHE A 40 15.32 -12.14 8.57
CA PHE A 40 14.56 -12.60 7.41
C PHE A 40 13.07 -12.33 7.54
N LEU A 41 12.46 -12.71 8.67
CA LEU A 41 11.02 -12.57 8.86
C LEU A 41 10.61 -11.11 9.06
N LEU A 42 11.36 -10.37 9.88
CA LEU A 42 11.07 -8.97 10.18
C LEU A 42 11.21 -8.05 8.95
N PRO A 43 12.29 -8.17 8.13
CA PRO A 43 12.41 -7.39 6.89
C PRO A 43 11.39 -7.82 5.84
N ALA A 44 11.05 -9.11 5.75
CA ALA A 44 10.00 -9.59 4.84
C ALA A 44 8.63 -9.01 5.23
N ALA A 45 8.28 -9.03 6.51
CA ALA A 45 7.04 -8.42 7.00
C ALA A 45 7.01 -6.91 6.74
N ALA A 46 8.11 -6.20 7.01
CA ALA A 46 8.24 -4.78 6.71
C ALA A 46 8.08 -4.49 5.21
N ALA A 47 8.72 -5.28 4.35
CA ALA A 47 8.60 -5.16 2.90
C ALA A 47 7.15 -5.36 2.43
N ILE A 48 6.45 -6.37 2.95
CA ILE A 48 5.03 -6.61 2.63
C ILE A 48 4.17 -5.41 3.03
N ILE A 49 4.37 -4.86 4.23
CA ILE A 49 3.62 -3.69 4.71
C ILE A 49 3.86 -2.49 3.78
N ILE A 50 5.12 -2.20 3.45
CA ILE A 50 5.49 -1.10 2.56
C ILE A 50 4.85 -1.30 1.18
N LEU A 51 4.86 -2.52 0.66
CA LEU A 51 4.31 -2.84 -0.66
C LEU A 51 2.79 -2.69 -0.68
N LEU A 52 2.09 -3.15 0.36
CA LEU A 52 0.64 -2.91 0.52
C LEU A 52 0.33 -1.40 0.59
N LEU A 53 1.13 -0.64 1.35
CA LEU A 53 0.96 0.80 1.49
C LEU A 53 1.17 1.51 0.14
N ALA A 54 2.18 1.09 -0.62
CA ALA A 54 2.43 1.59 -1.97
C ALA A 54 1.25 1.29 -2.91
N VAL A 55 0.69 0.09 -2.88
CA VAL A 55 -0.49 -0.28 -3.69
C VAL A 55 -1.69 0.60 -3.35
N VAL A 56 -1.93 0.87 -2.06
CA VAL A 56 -3.03 1.75 -1.63
C VAL A 56 -2.80 3.17 -2.12
N ILE A 57 -1.59 3.71 -2.01
CA ILE A 57 -1.25 5.06 -2.48
C ILE A 57 -1.44 5.16 -4.00
N VAL A 58 -0.96 4.18 -4.76
CA VAL A 58 -1.12 4.12 -6.22
C VAL A 58 -2.60 4.03 -6.59
N GLY A 59 -3.37 3.17 -5.92
CA GLY A 59 -4.81 3.05 -6.14
C GLY A 59 -5.56 4.35 -5.85
N ALA A 60 -5.26 5.01 -4.74
CA ALA A 60 -5.87 6.29 -4.37
C ALA A 60 -5.52 7.41 -5.35
N SER A 61 -4.27 7.47 -5.83
CA SER A 61 -3.82 8.48 -6.79
C SER A 61 -4.43 8.27 -8.18
N VAL A 62 -4.57 7.02 -8.64
CA VAL A 62 -5.32 6.71 -9.87
C VAL A 62 -6.80 7.07 -9.70
N GLY A 63 -7.42 6.73 -8.57
CA GLY A 63 -8.82 7.11 -8.28
C GLY A 63 -9.03 8.62 -8.29
N PHE A 64 -8.08 9.38 -7.72
CA PHE A 64 -8.11 10.84 -7.73
C PHE A 64 -7.92 11.41 -9.14
N LEU A 65 -7.03 10.84 -9.96
CA LEU A 65 -6.83 11.24 -11.36
C LEU A 65 -8.07 10.97 -12.23
N VAL A 66 -8.71 9.80 -12.06
CA VAL A 66 -9.94 9.46 -12.79
C VAL A 66 -11.08 10.38 -12.37
N ARG A 67 -11.22 10.64 -11.07
CA ARG A 67 -12.26 11.54 -10.54
C ARG A 67 -12.01 12.99 -10.93
N GLY A 68 -10.75 13.45 -10.93
CA GLY A 68 -10.35 14.77 -11.42
C GLY A 68 -10.61 14.95 -12.91
N ARG A 69 -10.33 13.93 -13.73
CA ARG A 69 -10.68 13.95 -15.17
C ARG A 69 -12.20 13.96 -15.40
N GLN A 70 -12.97 13.21 -14.62
CA GLN A 70 -14.44 13.24 -14.71
C GLN A 70 -15.01 14.60 -14.29
N LEU A 71 -14.50 15.20 -13.21
CA LEU A 71 -14.92 16.53 -12.76
C LEU A 71 -14.59 17.58 -13.81
N SER A 72 -13.37 17.58 -14.35
CA SER A 72 -12.96 18.51 -15.41
C SER A 72 -13.77 18.32 -16.70
N ALA A 73 -14.04 17.09 -17.12
CA ALA A 73 -14.88 16.83 -18.29
C ALA A 73 -16.34 17.27 -18.07
N ASN A 74 -16.86 17.15 -16.85
CA ASN A 74 -18.21 17.59 -16.52
C ASN A 74 -18.30 19.12 -16.43
N GLU A 75 -17.25 19.79 -15.97
CA GLU A 75 -17.11 21.24 -15.92
C GLU A 75 -17.02 21.86 -17.32
N ASP A 76 -16.27 21.21 -18.24
CA ASP A 76 -16.20 21.63 -19.64
C ASP A 76 -17.54 21.43 -20.37
N GLN A 77 -18.26 20.35 -20.09
CA GLN A 77 -19.60 20.14 -20.65
C GLN A 77 -20.62 21.15 -20.11
N THR A 78 -20.53 21.53 -18.84
CA THR A 78 -21.43 22.54 -18.25
C THR A 78 -21.13 23.94 -18.77
N LYS A 79 -19.85 24.31 -18.97
CA LYS A 79 -19.47 25.56 -19.65
C LYS A 79 -19.98 25.60 -21.09
N ARG A 80 -19.76 24.54 -21.86
CA ARG A 80 -20.20 24.47 -23.26
C ARG A 80 -21.72 24.57 -23.41
N LYS A 81 -22.49 23.96 -22.50
CA LYS A 81 -23.95 24.12 -22.46
C LYS A 81 -24.38 25.55 -22.10
N ARG A 82 -23.66 26.22 -21.20
CA ARG A 82 -23.96 27.60 -20.81
C ARG A 82 -23.73 28.59 -21.96
N ASP A 83 -22.63 28.43 -22.70
CA ASP A 83 -22.31 29.29 -23.86
C ASP A 83 -23.32 29.06 -25.02
N ASP A 84 -23.74 27.81 -25.24
CA ASP A 84 -24.75 27.49 -26.26
C ASP A 84 -26.15 28.04 -25.91
N ASP A 85 -26.52 28.11 -24.63
CA ASP A 85 -27.79 28.71 -24.20
C ASP A 85 -27.73 30.24 -24.18
N GLU A 86 -26.57 30.85 -23.92
CA GLU A 86 -26.40 32.31 -23.93
C GLU A 86 -26.36 32.90 -25.35
N THR A 87 -25.96 32.11 -26.36
CA THR A 87 -25.96 32.52 -27.78
C THR A 87 -27.28 32.26 -28.52
N ARG A 88 -28.16 31.39 -27.99
CA ARG A 88 -29.51 31.13 -28.54
C ARG A 88 -30.51 32.29 -28.50
N PRO A 89 -30.58 33.16 -27.47
CA PRO A 89 -31.50 34.30 -27.48
C PRO A 89 -31.14 35.29 -28.59
N TRP A 90 -29.86 35.58 -28.79
CA TRP A 90 -29.37 36.47 -29.84
C TRP A 90 -29.68 35.95 -31.25
N ARG A 91 -29.53 34.63 -31.50
CA ARG A 91 -29.95 34.02 -32.76
C ARG A 91 -31.46 34.13 -33.03
N ARG A 92 -32.30 34.13 -32.00
CA ARG A 92 -33.76 34.33 -32.15
C ARG A 92 -34.12 35.80 -32.41
N VAL A 93 -33.44 36.73 -31.75
CA VAL A 93 -33.61 38.18 -31.96
C VAL A 93 -33.12 38.57 -33.36
N GLN A 94 -31.98 38.03 -33.81
CA GLN A 94 -31.44 38.29 -35.14
C GLN A 94 -32.36 37.79 -36.26
N ARG A 95 -32.96 36.60 -36.12
CA ARG A 95 -33.98 36.13 -37.07
C ARG A 95 -35.25 36.97 -37.09
N ARG A 96 -35.67 37.55 -35.96
CA ARG A 96 -36.84 38.44 -35.89
C ARG A 96 -36.55 39.84 -36.45
N LEU A 97 -35.31 40.31 -36.31
CA LEU A 97 -34.80 41.53 -36.97
C LEU A 97 -34.73 41.34 -38.49
N GLU A 98 -34.21 40.21 -38.98
CA GLU A 98 -34.17 39.88 -40.41
C GLU A 98 -35.58 39.66 -41.00
N ALA A 99 -36.53 39.16 -40.21
CA ALA A 99 -37.93 39.02 -40.60
C ALA A 99 -38.73 40.35 -40.53
N GLY A 100 -38.11 41.46 -40.10
CA GLY A 100 -38.76 42.78 -40.06
C GLY A 100 -39.87 42.91 -39.00
N GLU A 101 -39.93 42.01 -38.02
CA GLU A 101 -41.00 41.98 -37.00
C GLU A 101 -40.77 42.99 -35.85
N LEU A 102 -39.57 43.56 -35.72
CA LEU A 102 -39.23 44.54 -34.68
C LEU A 102 -38.93 45.88 -35.34
N LYS A 103 -39.80 46.87 -35.09
CA LYS A 103 -39.66 48.28 -35.48
C LYS A 103 -39.25 49.11 -34.27
#